data_AF-A0A8B7D939-F1
#
_entry.id   AF-A0A8B7D939-F1
#
_cell.length_a   1.000
_cell.length_b   1.000
_cell.length_c   1.000
_cell.angle_alpha   90.00
_cell.angle_beta   90.00
_cell.angle_gamma   90.00
#
_symmetry.space_group_name_H-M   'P 1'
#
loop_
_entity.id
_entity.type
_entity.pdbx_description
1 polymer ?
#
loop_
_entity_poly.entity_id
_entity_poly.type
_entity_poly.pdbx_seq_one_letter_code
_entity_poly.pdbx_strand_id
1 'polypeptide(L)'
;MPKQIRQLFSIILTFCEPDDPLHLWNTYKAFMMEDFIHRQVPFILAEQATLRQIEMIINQSGKTLSDYNLPVVDEFIDFNLENLNDYVQQSIDEANRTRPLLNVNQLNVSNAVFAALNEQPSVENQHSRLFFMDGPAGSGKTFTYNYLIAETSSRGVKSATAAWTSIA
;
A
#
# COMPACT_ATOMS: atom_id res chain seq x y z
N MET A 1 22.37 5.45 -1.57
CA MET A 1 22.51 6.16 -0.27
C MET A 1 21.13 6.62 0.29
N PRO A 2 20.10 5.77 0.45
CA PRO A 2 18.75 6.27 0.76
C PRO A 2 18.59 6.73 2.21
N LYS A 3 19.23 6.02 3.16
CA LYS A 3 19.21 6.36 4.60
C LYS A 3 19.75 7.78 4.86
N GLN A 4 20.82 8.16 4.18
CA GLN A 4 21.43 9.50 4.32
C GLN A 4 20.51 10.58 3.76
N ILE A 5 19.79 10.31 2.66
CA ILE A 5 18.80 11.25 2.10
C ILE A 5 17.62 11.42 3.07
N ARG A 6 17.13 10.34 3.69
CA ARG A 6 16.09 10.41 4.75
C ARG A 6 16.54 11.25 5.94
N GLN A 7 17.80 11.11 6.37
CA GLN A 7 18.39 11.93 7.42
C GLN A 7 18.45 13.41 7.03
N LEU A 8 18.96 13.72 5.83
CA LEU A 8 19.03 15.08 5.31
C LEU A 8 17.64 15.71 5.23
N PHE A 9 16.66 14.99 4.69
CA PHE A 9 15.27 15.45 4.63
C PHE A 9 14.73 15.79 6.03
N SER A 10 14.95 14.92 7.02
CA SER A 10 14.53 15.15 8.41
C SER A 10 15.20 16.39 9.04
N ILE A 11 16.47 16.64 8.72
CA ILE A 11 17.20 17.85 9.14
C ILE A 11 16.59 19.09 8.49
N ILE A 12 16.29 19.06 7.19
CA ILE A 12 15.65 20.17 6.47
C ILE A 12 14.31 20.50 7.12
N LEU A 13 13.46 19.50 7.40
CA LEU A 13 12.19 19.70 8.09
C LEU A 13 12.38 20.40 9.44
N THR A 14 13.32 19.91 10.24
CA THR A 14 13.47 20.34 11.64
C THR A 14 14.16 21.70 11.80
N PHE A 15 15.14 22.01 10.94
CA PHE A 15 16.04 23.16 11.12
C PHE A 15 15.93 24.22 10.03
N CYS A 16 15.37 23.89 8.86
CA CYS A 16 15.25 24.83 7.76
C CYS A 16 13.82 25.29 7.51
N GLU A 17 12.82 24.65 8.15
CA GLU A 17 11.40 25.01 8.09
C GLU A 17 10.94 25.35 6.66
N PRO A 18 10.97 24.39 5.72
CA PRO A 18 10.66 24.66 4.33
C PRO A 18 9.21 25.14 4.15
N ASP A 19 9.00 26.06 3.21
CA ASP A 19 7.68 26.65 2.91
C ASP A 19 6.64 25.59 2.50
N ASP A 20 7.07 24.54 1.78
CA ASP A 20 6.21 23.43 1.35
C ASP A 20 6.91 22.07 1.55
N PRO A 21 6.80 21.48 2.76
CA PRO A 21 7.36 20.16 3.05
C PRO A 21 6.76 19.04 2.21
N LEU A 22 5.46 19.14 1.86
CA LEU A 22 4.75 18.12 1.10
C LEU A 22 5.21 18.07 -0.35
N HIS A 23 5.44 19.23 -0.97
CA HIS A 23 6.05 19.31 -2.30
C HIS A 23 7.46 18.72 -2.30
N LEU A 24 8.28 19.07 -1.29
CA LEU A 24 9.63 18.52 -1.15
C LEU A 24 9.60 16.99 -1.01
N TRP A 25 8.69 16.46 -0.19
CA TRP A 25 8.45 15.02 -0.06
C TRP A 25 8.11 14.38 -1.40
N ASN A 26 7.08 14.87 -2.09
CA ASN A 26 6.63 14.30 -3.36
C ASN A 26 7.71 14.34 -4.46
N THR A 27 8.59 15.34 -4.42
CA THR A 27 9.69 15.49 -5.36
C THR A 27 10.79 14.43 -5.14
N TYR A 28 11.14 14.13 -3.88
CA TYR A 28 12.32 13.33 -3.57
C TYR A 28 12.04 11.95 -2.95
N LYS A 29 10.77 11.60 -2.67
CA LYS A 29 10.40 10.34 -2.02
C LYS A 29 10.91 9.09 -2.76
N ALA A 30 10.97 9.12 -4.09
CA ALA A 30 11.51 8.01 -4.89
C ALA A 30 12.96 7.67 -4.51
N PHE A 31 13.80 8.69 -4.28
CA PHE A 31 15.20 8.48 -3.85
C PHE A 31 15.30 8.06 -2.39
N MET A 32 14.38 8.55 -1.55
CA MET A 32 14.32 8.16 -0.13
C MET A 32 13.84 6.73 0.08
N MET A 33 13.09 6.15 -0.85
CA MET A 33 12.57 4.78 -0.77
C MET A 33 13.43 3.74 -1.49
N GLU A 34 14.47 4.16 -2.20
CA GLU A 34 15.20 3.33 -3.18
C GLU A 34 15.70 1.99 -2.60
N ASP A 35 16.17 1.96 -1.35
CA ASP A 35 16.67 0.75 -0.68
C ASP A 35 15.57 -0.27 -0.41
N PHE A 36 14.33 0.17 -0.19
CA PHE A 36 13.18 -0.71 -0.06
C PHE A 36 12.75 -1.26 -1.40
N ILE A 37 12.74 -0.42 -2.44
CA ILE A 37 12.39 -0.84 -3.81
C ILE A 37 13.39 -1.88 -4.33
N HIS A 38 14.69 -1.69 -4.09
CA HIS A 38 15.72 -2.68 -4.44
C HIS A 38 15.52 -4.04 -3.74
N ARG A 39 14.90 -4.04 -2.56
CA ARG A 39 14.51 -5.26 -1.82
C ARG A 39 13.17 -5.83 -2.26
N GLN A 40 12.59 -5.33 -3.37
CA GLN A 40 11.28 -5.73 -3.88
C GLN A 40 10.12 -5.45 -2.92
N VAL A 41 10.29 -4.49 -2.01
CA VAL A 41 9.18 -4.03 -1.16
C VAL A 41 8.19 -3.23 -2.04
N PRO A 42 6.88 -3.52 -1.98
CA PRO A 42 5.88 -2.79 -2.73
C PRO A 42 5.91 -1.29 -2.44
N PHE A 43 5.67 -0.47 -3.47
CA PHE A 43 5.82 0.99 -3.39
C PHE A 43 5.10 1.62 -2.19
N ILE A 44 3.85 1.21 -1.92
CA ILE A 44 3.05 1.73 -0.81
C ILE A 44 3.72 1.42 0.55
N LEU A 45 4.26 0.21 0.70
CA LEU A 45 4.94 -0.21 1.93
C LEU A 45 6.31 0.45 2.06
N ALA A 46 7.03 0.64 0.95
CA ALA A 46 8.28 1.38 0.91
C ALA A 46 8.09 2.85 1.32
N GLU A 47 6.97 3.47 0.90
CA GLU A 47 6.59 4.83 1.25
C GLU A 47 6.34 4.96 2.74
N GLN A 48 5.53 4.06 3.29
CA GLN A 48 5.24 4.04 4.72
C GLN A 48 6.48 3.72 5.57
N ALA A 49 7.35 2.80 5.14
CA ALA A 49 8.60 2.49 5.84
C ALA A 49 9.56 3.70 5.85
N THR A 50 9.60 4.45 4.75
CA THR A 50 10.37 5.69 4.65
C THR A 50 9.83 6.76 5.58
N LEU A 51 8.52 6.99 5.58
CA LEU A 51 7.85 7.95 6.46
C LEU A 51 8.11 7.61 7.94
N ARG A 52 8.03 6.33 8.31
CA ARG A 52 8.32 5.88 9.69
C ARG A 52 9.76 6.15 10.10
N GLN A 53 10.74 5.96 9.20
CA GLN A 53 12.13 6.31 9.51
C GLN A 53 12.33 7.81 9.67
N ILE A 54 11.66 8.64 8.87
CA ILE A 54 11.70 10.10 9.01
C ILE A 54 11.06 10.52 10.33
N GLU A 55 9.89 9.97 10.65
CA GLU A 55 9.15 10.24 11.89
C GLU A 55 10.01 9.95 13.13
N MET A 56 10.72 8.81 13.15
CA MET A 56 11.65 8.48 14.24
C MET A 56 12.76 9.53 14.44
N ILE A 57 13.18 10.22 13.39
CA ILE A 57 14.22 11.26 13.46
C ILE A 57 13.62 12.57 13.93
N ILE A 58 12.54 13.05 13.32
CA ILE A 58 11.91 14.33 13.68
C ILE A 58 11.28 14.29 15.08
N ASN A 59 10.81 13.12 15.54
CA ASN A 59 10.29 12.94 16.90
C ASN A 59 11.34 13.26 17.98
N GLN A 60 12.64 13.18 17.67
CA GLN A 60 13.72 13.57 18.59
C GLN A 60 13.69 15.07 18.91
N SER A 61 13.06 15.88 18.05
CA SER A 61 12.83 17.31 18.24
C SER A 61 11.42 17.63 18.76
N GLY A 62 10.62 16.62 19.10
CA GLY A 62 9.23 16.80 19.55
C GLY A 62 8.25 17.16 18.43
N LYS A 63 8.64 16.96 17.17
CA LYS A 63 7.84 17.19 15.97
C LYS A 63 7.34 15.88 15.39
N THR A 64 6.17 15.90 14.75
CA THR A 64 5.50 14.76 14.11
C THR A 64 5.37 15.00 12.60
N LEU A 65 5.01 13.97 11.82
CA LEU A 65 4.76 14.12 10.38
C LEU A 65 3.62 15.10 10.09
N SER A 66 2.61 15.14 10.96
CA SER A 66 1.47 16.03 10.88
C SER A 66 1.86 17.51 10.98
N ASP A 67 2.91 17.84 11.75
CA ASP A 67 3.41 19.23 11.87
C ASP A 67 3.95 19.78 10.54
N TYR A 68 4.24 18.90 9.59
CA TYR A 68 4.76 19.24 8.27
C TYR A 68 3.77 18.93 7.12
N ASN A 69 2.50 18.65 7.43
CA ASN A 69 1.50 18.22 6.45
C ASN A 69 1.91 16.96 5.63
N LEU A 70 2.72 16.08 6.22
CA LEU A 70 3.15 14.84 5.57
C LEU A 70 2.15 13.70 5.83
N PRO A 71 2.10 12.67 4.96
CA PRO A 71 1.24 11.51 5.18
C PRO A 71 1.59 10.80 6.49
N VAL A 72 0.59 10.47 7.29
CA VAL A 72 0.76 9.77 8.57
C VAL A 72 1.09 8.29 8.32
N VAL A 73 1.95 7.74 9.18
CA VAL A 73 2.28 6.30 9.16
C VAL A 73 1.13 5.51 9.75
N ASP A 74 0.75 4.44 9.09
CA ASP A 74 -0.29 3.55 9.59
C ASP A 74 0.25 2.63 10.70
N GLU A 75 -0.31 2.79 11.91
CA GLU A 75 0.09 2.08 13.12
C GLU A 75 -0.08 0.55 13.03
N PHE A 76 -0.94 0.05 12.13
CA PHE A 76 -1.19 -1.38 11.97
C PHE A 76 -0.12 -2.11 11.15
N ILE A 77 0.87 -1.40 10.61
CA ILE A 77 2.00 -2.03 9.92
C ILE A 77 3.11 -2.26 10.94
N ASP A 78 3.32 -3.52 11.31
CA ASP A 78 4.52 -3.92 12.04
C ASP A 78 5.73 -3.86 11.09
N PHE A 79 6.48 -2.74 11.12
CA PHE A 79 7.67 -2.53 10.28
C PHE A 79 8.90 -3.29 10.78
N ASN A 80 8.72 -4.53 11.23
CA ASN A 80 9.81 -5.48 11.19
C ASN A 80 10.08 -5.77 9.71
N LEU A 81 11.09 -5.11 9.14
CA LEU A 81 11.46 -5.20 7.72
C LEU A 81 11.72 -6.65 7.26
N GLU A 82 12.09 -7.54 8.19
CA GLU A 82 12.21 -8.98 7.95
C GLU A 82 10.83 -9.63 7.75
N ASN A 83 9.85 -9.34 8.62
CA ASN A 83 8.48 -9.87 8.53
C ASN A 83 7.70 -9.30 7.33
N LEU A 84 7.97 -8.05 6.94
CA LEU A 84 7.34 -7.41 5.78
C LEU A 84 7.69 -8.11 4.48
N ASN A 85 8.94 -8.54 4.32
CA ASN A 85 9.36 -9.30 3.14
C ASN A 85 8.64 -10.64 3.09
N ASP A 86 8.56 -11.37 4.21
CA ASP A 86 7.94 -12.70 4.25
C ASP A 86 6.42 -12.63 3.98
N TYR A 87 5.72 -11.67 4.58
CA TYR A 87 4.28 -11.49 4.38
C TYR A 87 3.92 -11.10 2.94
N VAL A 88 4.67 -10.16 2.36
CA VAL A 88 4.47 -9.75 0.96
C VAL A 88 4.83 -10.88 0.02
N GLN A 89 5.94 -11.59 0.28
CA GLN A 89 6.36 -12.72 -0.56
C GLN A 89 5.33 -13.84 -0.56
N GLN A 90 4.75 -14.16 0.60
CA GLN A 90 3.66 -15.13 0.68
C GLN A 90 2.44 -14.69 -0.15
N SER A 91 2.11 -13.40 -0.14
CA SER A 91 1.01 -12.85 -0.93
C SER A 91 1.31 -12.88 -2.44
N ILE A 92 2.56 -12.60 -2.84
CA ILE A 92 3.04 -12.73 -4.22
C ILE A 92 2.91 -14.18 -4.69
N ASP A 93 3.39 -15.13 -3.90
CA ASP A 93 3.39 -16.55 -4.24
C ASP A 93 1.96 -17.07 -4.39
N GLU A 94 1.05 -16.70 -3.48
CA GLU A 94 -0.36 -17.07 -3.54
C GLU A 94 -1.07 -16.46 -4.76
N ALA A 95 -0.81 -15.18 -5.05
CA ALA A 95 -1.37 -14.52 -6.23
C ALA A 95 -0.89 -15.19 -7.53
N ASN A 96 0.41 -15.47 -7.64
CA ASN A 96 1.01 -16.14 -8.80
C ASN A 96 0.50 -17.57 -8.98
N ARG A 97 0.31 -18.30 -7.88
CA ARG A 97 -0.27 -19.65 -7.88
C ARG A 97 -1.73 -19.65 -8.31
N THR A 98 -2.50 -18.66 -7.87
CA THR A 98 -3.96 -18.60 -8.07
C THR A 98 -4.35 -18.03 -9.43
N ARG A 99 -3.61 -17.05 -9.94
CA ARG A 99 -3.88 -16.38 -11.22
C ARG A 99 -4.12 -17.33 -12.41
N PRO A 100 -3.30 -18.37 -12.68
CA PRO A 100 -3.52 -19.27 -13.81
C PRO A 100 -4.73 -20.20 -13.63
N LEU A 101 -5.28 -20.31 -12.42
CA LEU A 101 -6.44 -21.15 -12.10
C LEU A 101 -7.78 -20.41 -12.28
N LEU A 102 -7.74 -19.09 -12.51
CA LEU A 102 -8.94 -18.30 -12.74
C LEU A 102 -9.55 -18.65 -14.10
N ASN A 103 -10.88 -18.79 -14.13
CA ASN A 103 -11.60 -18.82 -15.39
C ASN A 103 -11.71 -17.40 -15.99
N VAL A 104 -12.16 -17.32 -17.25
CA VAL A 104 -12.27 -16.06 -18.00
C VAL A 104 -13.13 -15.01 -17.27
N ASN A 105 -14.24 -15.42 -16.66
CA ASN A 105 -15.12 -14.48 -15.96
C ASN A 105 -14.46 -13.93 -14.69
N GLN A 106 -13.82 -14.79 -13.90
CA GLN A 106 -13.10 -14.39 -12.69
C GLN A 106 -11.92 -13.47 -13.02
N LEU A 107 -11.20 -13.77 -14.11
CA LEU A 107 -10.11 -12.92 -14.60
C LEU A 107 -10.63 -11.54 -15.04
N ASN A 108 -11.75 -11.49 -15.78
CA ASN A 108 -12.36 -10.23 -16.21
C ASN A 108 -12.79 -9.37 -15.02
N VAL A 109 -13.46 -9.96 -14.03
CA VAL A 109 -13.86 -9.25 -12.80
C VAL A 109 -12.62 -8.73 -12.06
N SER A 110 -11.59 -9.56 -11.92
CA SER A 110 -10.36 -9.16 -11.21
C SER A 110 -9.64 -8.02 -11.92
N ASN A 111 -9.54 -8.08 -13.25
CA ASN A 111 -8.94 -7.01 -14.06
C ASN A 111 -9.71 -5.69 -13.94
N ALA A 112 -11.04 -5.73 -13.89
CA ALA A 112 -11.84 -4.52 -13.69
C ALA A 112 -11.56 -3.87 -12.32
N VAL A 113 -11.47 -4.67 -11.26
CA VAL A 113 -11.12 -4.20 -9.91
C VAL A 113 -9.70 -3.60 -9.92
N PHE A 114 -8.73 -4.27 -10.53
CA PHE A 114 -7.35 -3.76 -10.58
C PHE A 114 -7.19 -2.50 -11.43
N ALA A 115 -7.95 -2.36 -12.52
CA ALA A 115 -7.96 -1.13 -13.32
C ALA A 115 -8.42 0.05 -12.47
N ALA A 116 -9.52 -0.11 -11.73
CA ALA A 116 -10.05 0.91 -10.83
C ALA A 116 -9.15 1.22 -9.61
N LEU A 117 -8.32 0.25 -9.19
CA LEU A 117 -7.31 0.45 -8.14
C LEU A 117 -6.09 1.23 -8.64
N ASN A 118 -5.72 1.09 -9.92
CA ASN A 118 -4.59 1.80 -10.51
C ASN A 118 -4.89 3.28 -10.79
N GLU A 119 -6.16 3.67 -10.80
CA GLU A 119 -6.59 5.06 -10.94
C GLU A 119 -6.61 5.79 -9.59
N GLN A 120 -6.18 7.06 -9.60
CA GLN A 120 -6.15 7.88 -8.39
C GLN A 120 -7.57 8.23 -7.93
N PRO A 121 -7.91 8.12 -6.64
CA PRO A 121 -9.25 8.41 -6.14
C PRO A 121 -9.67 9.85 -6.42
N SER A 122 -10.88 10.05 -6.95
CA SER A 122 -11.50 11.36 -7.15
C SER A 122 -13.01 11.30 -6.89
N VAL A 123 -13.64 12.47 -6.72
CA VAL A 123 -15.11 12.56 -6.60
C VAL A 123 -15.80 12.03 -7.86
N GLU A 124 -15.17 12.20 -9.01
CA GLU A 124 -15.71 11.80 -10.32
C GLU A 124 -15.67 10.27 -10.52
N ASN A 125 -14.66 9.58 -9.98
CA ASN A 125 -14.50 8.13 -10.16
C ASN A 125 -14.99 7.29 -8.96
N GLN A 126 -15.58 7.90 -7.93
CA GLN A 126 -16.01 7.19 -6.72
C GLN A 126 -16.93 5.99 -7.01
N HIS A 127 -17.85 6.13 -7.96
CA HIS A 127 -18.81 5.08 -8.31
C HIS A 127 -18.18 3.96 -9.14
N SER A 128 -17.15 4.27 -9.93
CA SER A 128 -16.40 3.30 -10.75
C SER A 128 -15.49 2.39 -9.93
N ARG A 129 -15.44 2.60 -8.61
CA ARG A 129 -14.59 1.86 -7.66
C ARG A 129 -15.41 0.97 -6.71
N LEU A 130 -16.75 0.97 -6.85
CA LEU A 130 -17.65 0.10 -6.11
C LEU A 130 -18.13 -1.04 -7.02
N PHE A 131 -17.84 -2.28 -6.61
CA PHE A 131 -18.14 -3.47 -7.40
C PHE A 131 -19.12 -4.38 -6.68
N PHE A 132 -20.04 -4.97 -7.44
CA PHE A 132 -20.88 -6.07 -6.99
C PHE A 132 -20.55 -7.31 -7.83
N MET A 133 -20.10 -8.38 -7.17
CA MET A 133 -19.81 -9.65 -7.82
C MET A 133 -20.96 -10.63 -7.58
N ASP A 134 -21.76 -10.86 -8.61
CA ASP A 134 -22.82 -11.87 -8.58
C ASP A 134 -22.37 -13.17 -9.24
N GLY A 135 -22.92 -14.29 -8.75
CA GLY A 135 -22.72 -15.58 -9.37
C GLY A 135 -23.47 -16.69 -8.63
N PRO A 136 -23.89 -17.76 -9.32
CA PRO A 136 -24.57 -18.89 -8.71
C PRO A 136 -23.77 -19.57 -7.59
N ALA A 137 -24.44 -20.43 -6.82
CA ALA A 137 -23.73 -21.33 -5.90
C ALA A 137 -22.70 -22.18 -6.68
N GLY A 138 -21.50 -22.34 -6.12
CA GLY A 138 -20.43 -23.10 -6.76
C GLY A 138 -19.64 -22.38 -7.86
N SER A 139 -19.95 -21.11 -8.18
CA SER A 139 -19.20 -20.34 -9.21
C SER A 139 -17.79 -19.90 -8.79
N GLY A 140 -17.38 -20.20 -7.55
CA GLY A 140 -16.05 -19.86 -7.04
C GLY A 140 -15.87 -18.39 -6.63
N LYS A 141 -16.94 -17.69 -6.19
CA LYS A 141 -16.83 -16.29 -5.69
C LYS A 141 -15.75 -16.13 -4.61
N THR A 142 -15.75 -17.02 -3.62
CA THR A 142 -14.74 -17.02 -2.55
C THR A 142 -13.33 -17.20 -3.09
N PHE A 143 -13.16 -18.04 -4.13
CA PHE A 143 -11.87 -18.21 -4.79
C PHE A 143 -11.40 -16.91 -5.46
N THR A 144 -12.32 -16.18 -6.11
CA THR A 144 -12.01 -14.86 -6.69
C THR A 144 -11.71 -13.81 -5.63
N TYR A 145 -12.43 -13.78 -4.50
CA TYR A 145 -12.11 -12.88 -3.38
C TYR A 145 -10.71 -13.16 -2.81
N ASN A 146 -10.36 -14.42 -2.61
CA ASN A 146 -9.03 -14.79 -2.12
C ASN A 146 -7.92 -14.34 -3.08
N TYR A 147 -8.14 -14.49 -4.39
CA TYR A 147 -7.20 -13.96 -5.39
C TYR A 147 -7.07 -12.43 -5.32
N LEU A 148 -8.20 -11.70 -5.25
CA LEU A 148 -8.20 -10.25 -5.12
C LEU A 148 -7.42 -9.79 -3.87
N ILE A 149 -7.61 -10.49 -2.74
CA ILE A 149 -6.88 -10.21 -1.50
C ILE A 149 -5.38 -10.47 -1.67
N ALA A 150 -4.99 -11.63 -2.18
CA ALA A 150 -3.58 -11.98 -2.38
C ALA A 150 -2.87 -11.00 -3.32
N GLU A 151 -3.50 -10.65 -4.46
CA GLU A 151 -2.94 -9.73 -5.46
C GLU A 151 -2.93 -8.27 -4.98
N THR A 152 -3.89 -7.84 -4.16
CA THR A 152 -3.85 -6.49 -3.57
C THR A 152 -2.77 -6.40 -2.49
N SER A 153 -2.67 -7.41 -1.61
CA SER A 153 -1.62 -7.49 -0.59
C SER A 153 -0.22 -7.58 -1.19
N SER A 154 -0.04 -8.31 -2.30
CA SER A 154 1.25 -8.37 -3.02
C SER A 154 1.69 -7.01 -3.58
N ARG A 155 0.74 -6.11 -3.84
CA ARG A 155 0.98 -4.72 -4.26
C ARG A 155 1.11 -3.75 -3.08
N GLY A 156 1.06 -4.25 -1.84
CA GLY A 156 1.07 -3.43 -0.63
C GLY A 156 -0.23 -2.65 -0.42
N VAL A 157 -1.31 -3.01 -1.14
CA VAL A 157 -2.64 -2.44 -0.94
C VAL A 157 -3.31 -3.18 0.20
N LYS A 158 -3.83 -2.43 1.17
CA LYS A 158 -4.53 -3.01 2.31
C LYS A 158 -5.93 -3.44 1.92
N SER A 159 -6.30 -4.64 2.34
CA SER A 159 -7.66 -5.17 2.21
C SER A 159 -8.24 -5.41 3.60
N ALA A 160 -9.49 -5.00 3.78
CA ALA A 160 -10.29 -5.37 4.95
C ALA A 160 -11.40 -6.29 4.46
N THR A 161 -11.59 -7.41 5.15
CA THR A 161 -12.60 -8.41 4.78
C THR A 161 -13.65 -8.50 5.88
N ALA A 162 -14.90 -8.58 5.47
CA ALA A 162 -16.01 -8.82 6.37
C ALA A 162 -16.94 -9.84 5.73
N ALA A 163 -17.50 -10.72 6.56
CA ALA A 163 -18.53 -11.66 6.16
C ALA A 163 -19.68 -11.55 7.14
N TRP A 164 -20.90 -11.56 6.63
CA TRP A 164 -22.11 -11.62 7.45
C TRP A 164 -22.74 -13.00 7.26
N THR A 165 -22.85 -13.76 8.34
CA THR A 165 -23.54 -15.05 8.35
C THR A 165 -24.96 -14.84 8.86
N SER A 166 -25.88 -14.47 7.97
CA SER A 166 -27.31 -14.60 8.22
C SER A 166 -27.80 -15.88 7.58
N ILE A 167 -28.24 -16.82 8.41
CA ILE A 167 -29.24 -17.80 8.00
C ILE A 167 -30.54 -16.99 7.91
N ALA A 168 -31.08 -16.84 6.72
CA ALA A 168 -32.47 -16.41 6.49
C ALA A 168 -33.33 -17.66 6.26
#